data_AF-A0A7S0YUU1-F1
#
_entry.id   AF-A0A7S0YUU1-F1
#
_cell.length_a   1.000
_cell.length_b   1.000
_cell.length_c   1.000
_cell.angle_alpha   90.00
_cell.angle_beta   90.00
_cell.angle_gamma   90.00
#
_symmetry.space_group_name_H-M   'P 1'
#
loop_
_entity.id
_entity.type
_entity.pdbx_description
1 polymer ?
#
loop_
_entity_poly.entity_id
_entity_poly.type
_entity_poly.pdbx_seq_one_letter_code
_entity_poly.pdbx_strand_id
1 'polypeptide(L)'
;LFSTLSLVSPGAPDAVGQRERPGLVAGMALEAAKSALAGLESPVSSHADALALAVHAVLDNDGLRLVATDEDAAASAPASAPARSAALGSGWNRSQDVYTFFYRARDSPALVVVKSLVMEDAMLVHAASDRADDMHTLELRMGDFVQCVPAEGPGSALYKAEHIFSDLEALMRAVRINITFKLFPS
;
A
#
# COMPACT_ATOMS: atom_id res chain seq x y z
N LEU A 1 65.83 1.50 -27.63
CA LEU A 1 65.34 0.82 -26.42
C LEU A 1 64.01 1.45 -26.05
N PHE A 2 62.92 0.93 -26.63
CA PHE A 2 61.55 1.37 -26.37
C PHE A 2 60.90 0.32 -25.45
N SER A 3 60.50 0.72 -24.24
CA SER A 3 59.60 -0.04 -23.37
C SER A 3 58.75 0.94 -22.57
N THR A 4 57.55 1.21 -23.06
CA THR A 4 56.46 1.82 -22.27
C THR A 4 55.43 0.73 -22.00
N LEU A 5 55.27 0.39 -20.73
CA LEU A 5 54.34 -0.60 -20.20
C LEU A 5 52.89 -0.10 -20.37
N SER A 6 52.06 -0.89 -21.05
CA SER A 6 50.60 -0.74 -21.04
C SER A 6 50.04 -1.10 -19.67
N LEU A 7 49.46 -0.12 -18.97
CA LEU A 7 48.59 -0.37 -17.82
C LEU A 7 47.18 -0.70 -18.34
N VAL A 8 46.83 -1.99 -18.28
CA VAL A 8 45.45 -2.46 -18.36
C VAL A 8 44.76 -2.07 -17.04
N SER A 9 43.79 -1.18 -17.10
CA SER A 9 42.92 -0.84 -15.97
C SER A 9 41.82 -1.91 -15.86
N PRO A 10 41.62 -2.55 -14.70
CA PRO A 10 40.54 -3.51 -14.52
C PRO A 10 39.19 -2.80 -14.43
N GLY A 11 38.21 -3.38 -15.13
CA GLY A 11 36.88 -2.82 -15.35
C GLY A 11 36.16 -2.37 -14.08
N ALA A 12 35.41 -1.29 -14.26
CA ALA A 12 34.40 -0.83 -13.32
C ALA A 12 33.44 -1.99 -12.99
N PRO A 13 33.06 -2.20 -11.72
CA PRO A 13 31.95 -3.08 -11.43
C PRO A 13 30.68 -2.43 -11.96
N ASP A 14 30.06 -3.09 -12.93
CA ASP A 14 28.70 -2.83 -13.38
C ASP A 14 27.80 -2.65 -12.14
N ALA A 15 27.12 -1.51 -12.08
CA ALA A 15 26.00 -1.29 -11.20
C ALA A 15 24.88 -2.24 -11.63
N VAL A 16 24.96 -3.49 -11.15
CA VAL A 16 23.91 -4.48 -11.25
C VAL A 16 22.71 -3.89 -10.50
N GLY A 17 21.77 -3.34 -11.27
CA GLY A 17 20.45 -3.02 -10.78
C GLY A 17 19.92 -4.20 -9.99
N GLN A 18 19.63 -3.97 -8.72
CA GLN A 18 18.95 -4.92 -7.86
C GLN A 18 17.61 -5.26 -8.52
N ARG A 19 17.59 -6.30 -9.34
CA ARG A 19 16.36 -7.00 -9.71
C ARG A 19 15.86 -7.62 -8.42
N GLU A 20 14.96 -6.91 -7.74
CA GLU A 20 14.17 -7.49 -6.66
C GLU A 20 13.62 -8.82 -7.16
N ARG A 21 13.89 -9.90 -6.42
CA ARG A 21 13.43 -11.24 -6.80
C ARG A 21 11.89 -11.20 -6.73
N PRO A 22 11.17 -11.51 -7.83
CA PRO A 22 9.71 -11.40 -7.87
C PRO A 22 9.01 -12.09 -6.68
N GLY A 23 9.49 -13.29 -6.31
CA GLY A 23 8.95 -14.04 -5.17
C GLY A 23 9.18 -13.43 -3.79
N LEU A 24 10.18 -12.55 -3.61
CA LEU A 24 10.41 -11.86 -2.34
C LEU A 24 9.38 -10.75 -2.13
N VAL A 25 9.08 -9.99 -3.19
CA VAL A 25 8.09 -8.90 -3.17
C VAL A 25 6.69 -9.46 -2.92
N ALA A 26 6.31 -10.52 -3.64
CA ALA A 26 5.03 -11.21 -3.44
C ALA A 26 4.87 -11.75 -2.00
N GLY A 27 5.95 -12.29 -1.42
CA GLY A 27 5.96 -12.75 -0.03
C GLY A 27 5.72 -11.62 0.98
N MET A 28 6.37 -10.48 0.80
CA MET A 28 6.17 -9.30 1.66
C MET A 28 4.74 -8.73 1.54
N ALA A 29 4.22 -8.69 0.31
CA ALA A 29 2.85 -8.30 0.02
C ALA A 29 1.85 -9.09 0.86
N LEU A 30 2.01 -10.41 0.79
CA LEU A 30 1.09 -11.36 1.38
C LEU A 30 1.14 -11.27 2.90
N GLU A 31 2.33 -11.14 3.49
CA GLU A 31 2.48 -10.97 4.94
C GLU A 31 1.92 -9.62 5.42
N ALA A 32 2.09 -8.53 4.66
CA ALA A 32 1.48 -7.24 4.98
C ALA A 32 -0.06 -7.35 4.96
N ALA A 33 -0.63 -7.95 3.92
CA ALA A 33 -2.07 -8.16 3.81
C ALA A 33 -2.62 -9.09 4.91
N LYS A 34 -1.90 -10.17 5.26
CA LYS A 34 -2.24 -11.05 6.39
C LYS A 34 -2.23 -10.29 7.71
N SER A 35 -1.19 -9.50 7.96
CA SER A 35 -1.07 -8.69 9.17
C SER A 35 -2.22 -7.67 9.28
N ALA A 36 -2.58 -7.03 8.17
CA ALA A 36 -3.71 -6.10 8.13
C ALA A 36 -5.04 -6.81 8.44
N LEU A 37 -5.30 -7.97 7.81
CA LEU A 37 -6.50 -8.77 8.07
C LEU A 37 -6.61 -9.25 9.52
N ALA A 38 -5.49 -9.65 10.14
CA ALA A 38 -5.47 -10.15 11.51
C ALA A 38 -5.80 -9.07 12.56
N GLY A 39 -5.62 -7.79 12.22
CA GLY A 39 -5.86 -6.66 13.11
C GLY A 39 -7.23 -5.99 12.96
N LEU A 40 -8.11 -6.52 12.11
CA LEU A 40 -9.41 -5.91 11.83
C LEU A 40 -10.42 -6.13 12.95
N GLU A 41 -11.09 -5.06 13.35
CA GLU A 41 -12.26 -5.12 14.24
C GLU A 41 -13.57 -5.30 13.47
N SER A 42 -13.58 -5.05 12.16
CA SER A 42 -14.75 -5.17 11.27
C SER A 42 -14.46 -6.11 10.10
N PRO A 43 -15.42 -6.94 9.67
CA PRO A 43 -15.20 -7.92 8.61
C PRO A 43 -14.99 -7.24 7.25
N VAL A 44 -14.21 -7.90 6.40
CA VAL A 44 -14.11 -7.59 4.97
C VAL A 44 -15.34 -8.20 4.29
N SER A 45 -16.26 -7.34 3.84
CA SER A 45 -17.60 -7.73 3.39
C SER A 45 -17.85 -7.55 1.89
N SER A 46 -16.97 -6.80 1.21
CA SER A 46 -17.05 -6.53 -0.24
C SER A 46 -15.70 -6.65 -0.94
N HIS A 47 -15.72 -6.69 -2.28
CA HIS A 47 -14.46 -6.71 -3.07
C HIS A 47 -13.72 -5.37 -2.90
N ALA A 48 -14.48 -4.28 -2.74
CA ALA A 48 -13.94 -2.97 -2.43
C ALA A 48 -13.26 -2.94 -1.05
N ASP A 49 -13.84 -3.57 -0.03
CA ASP A 49 -13.20 -3.67 1.30
C ASP A 49 -11.85 -4.37 1.19
N ALA A 50 -11.81 -5.50 0.48
CA ALA A 50 -10.60 -6.28 0.28
C ALA A 50 -9.53 -5.46 -0.45
N LEU A 51 -9.93 -4.75 -1.52
CA LEU A 51 -9.02 -3.95 -2.32
C LEU A 51 -8.48 -2.73 -1.56
N ALA A 52 -9.35 -2.01 -0.82
CA ALA A 52 -8.94 -0.89 0.03
C ALA A 52 -7.98 -1.33 1.15
N LEU A 53 -8.22 -2.50 1.75
CA LEU A 53 -7.34 -3.09 2.74
C LEU A 53 -5.97 -3.45 2.15
N ALA A 54 -5.94 -4.01 0.95
CA ALA A 54 -4.69 -4.31 0.25
C ALA A 54 -3.89 -3.03 0.00
N VAL A 55 -4.52 -1.97 -0.50
CA VAL A 55 -3.88 -0.65 -0.67
C VAL A 55 -3.29 -0.16 0.66
N HIS A 56 -4.06 -0.20 1.76
CA HIS A 56 -3.54 0.17 3.08
C HIS A 56 -2.32 -0.66 3.48
N ALA A 57 -2.36 -1.98 3.31
CA ALA A 57 -1.26 -2.87 3.65
C ALA A 57 0.02 -2.56 2.87
N VAL A 58 -0.10 -2.21 1.58
CA VAL A 58 1.04 -1.77 0.76
C VAL A 58 1.66 -0.49 1.31
N LEU A 59 0.82 0.51 1.60
CA LEU A 59 1.29 1.79 2.14
C LEU A 59 1.97 1.61 3.50
N ASP A 60 1.40 0.80 4.39
CA ASP A 60 2.01 0.49 5.69
C ASP A 60 3.35 -0.23 5.53
N ASN A 61 3.43 -1.21 4.62
CA ASN A 61 4.68 -1.88 4.31
C ASN A 61 5.74 -0.92 3.76
N ASP A 62 5.33 0.11 3.01
CA ASP A 62 6.22 1.14 2.46
C ASP A 62 6.56 2.26 3.47
N GLY A 63 6.12 2.14 4.72
CA GLY A 63 6.50 3.05 5.81
C GLY A 63 5.52 4.20 6.06
N LEU A 64 4.37 4.22 5.38
CA LEU A 64 3.26 5.13 5.67
C LEU A 64 2.41 4.57 6.80
N ARG A 65 2.50 5.19 7.98
CA ARG A 65 1.81 4.73 9.18
C ARG A 65 0.44 5.38 9.28
N LEU A 66 -0.61 4.56 9.36
CA LEU A 66 -1.98 5.01 9.51
C LEU A 66 -2.13 5.76 10.84
N VAL A 67 -2.75 6.94 10.78
CA VAL A 67 -3.07 7.75 11.96
C VAL A 67 -4.56 7.95 12.17
N ALA A 68 -5.37 7.89 11.12
CA ALA A 68 -6.82 8.06 11.20
C ALA A 68 -7.54 7.53 9.95
N THR A 69 -8.85 7.29 10.08
CA THR A 69 -9.77 6.92 8.99
C THR A 69 -10.86 7.97 8.74
N ASP A 70 -10.83 9.08 9.49
CA ASP A 70 -11.74 10.20 9.38
C ASP A 70 -10.99 11.53 9.59
N GLU A 71 -11.58 12.61 9.09
CA GLU A 71 -10.93 13.94 9.05
C GLU A 71 -10.75 14.54 10.45
N ASP A 72 -11.69 14.31 11.38
CA ASP A 72 -11.63 14.86 12.74
C ASP A 72 -10.49 14.22 13.56
N ALA A 73 -10.36 12.89 13.49
CA ALA A 73 -9.26 12.16 14.10
C ALA A 73 -7.91 12.52 13.46
N ALA A 74 -7.88 12.75 12.14
CA ALA A 74 -6.67 13.15 11.44
C ALA A 74 -6.18 14.54 11.87
N ALA A 75 -7.10 15.50 12.06
CA ALA A 75 -6.77 16.85 12.53
C ALA A 75 -6.18 16.86 13.95
N SER A 76 -6.53 15.88 14.77
CA SER A 76 -6.04 15.73 16.14
C SER A 76 -4.77 14.84 16.24
N ALA A 77 -4.34 14.24 15.14
CA ALA A 77 -3.22 13.31 15.14
C ALA A 77 -1.86 14.03 15.32
N PRO A 78 -0.90 13.42 16.04
CA PRO A 78 0.46 13.96 16.14
C PRO A 78 1.11 14.16 14.77
N ALA A 79 1.98 15.17 14.67
CA ALA A 79 2.73 15.45 13.44
C ALA A 79 3.78 14.36 13.10
N SER A 80 4.23 13.61 14.11
CA SER A 80 5.17 12.50 13.97
C SER A 80 4.44 11.20 13.63
N ALA A 81 5.01 10.39 12.74
CA ALA A 81 4.49 9.05 12.49
C ALA A 81 4.58 8.17 13.74
N PRO A 82 3.53 7.39 14.06
CA PRO A 82 3.58 6.42 15.15
C PRO A 82 4.51 5.26 14.80
N ALA A 83 4.97 4.52 15.82
CA ALA A 83 5.84 3.35 15.62
C ALA A 83 5.14 2.22 14.83
N ARG A 84 3.82 2.12 14.95
CA ARG A 84 2.95 1.16 14.27
C ARG A 84 1.72 1.90 13.76
N SER A 85 1.12 1.43 12.67
CA SER A 85 -0.16 1.94 12.19
C SER A 85 -1.23 1.79 13.27
N ALA A 86 -2.15 2.75 13.32
CA ALA A 86 -3.39 2.62 14.07
C ALA A 86 -4.16 1.39 13.57
N ALA A 87 -4.90 0.73 14.47
CA ALA A 87 -5.80 -0.34 14.07
C ALA A 87 -6.94 0.24 13.20
N LEU A 88 -7.39 -0.53 12.21
CA LEU A 88 -8.61 -0.21 11.47
C LEU A 88 -9.81 -0.53 12.37
N GLY A 89 -10.23 0.50 13.12
CA GLY A 89 -11.32 0.39 14.08
C GLY A 89 -12.69 0.24 13.43
N SER A 90 -13.71 0.08 14.26
CA SER A 90 -15.09 -0.09 13.79
C SER A 90 -15.55 1.01 12.80
N GLY A 91 -15.91 0.57 11.60
CA GLY A 91 -16.50 1.43 10.57
C GLY A 91 -15.53 2.14 9.63
N TRP A 92 -14.29 1.67 9.51
CA TRP A 92 -13.36 2.07 8.44
C TRP A 92 -13.94 1.85 7.02
N ASN A 93 -14.90 0.93 6.88
CA ASN A 93 -15.56 0.54 5.63
C ASN A 93 -17.06 0.88 5.57
N ARG A 94 -17.55 1.88 6.32
CA ARG A 94 -19.00 2.20 6.42
C ARG A 94 -19.69 2.49 5.09
N SER A 95 -19.06 3.27 4.21
CA SER A 95 -19.73 3.78 3.01
C SER A 95 -19.70 2.78 1.86
N GLN A 96 -18.77 1.80 1.85
CA GLN A 96 -18.38 0.92 0.73
C GLN A 96 -18.09 1.60 -0.63
N ASP A 97 -18.58 2.82 -0.84
CA ASP A 97 -18.34 3.68 -2.00
C ASP A 97 -17.05 4.50 -1.86
N VAL A 98 -16.67 4.83 -0.63
CA VAL A 98 -15.51 5.67 -0.32
C VAL A 98 -14.79 5.15 0.91
N TYR A 99 -13.47 4.97 0.79
CA TYR A 99 -12.56 4.68 1.90
C TYR A 99 -11.60 5.86 2.05
N THR A 100 -11.37 6.30 3.27
CA THR A 100 -10.43 7.40 3.55
C THR A 100 -9.43 6.95 4.60
N PHE A 101 -8.16 7.16 4.30
CA PHE A 101 -7.05 6.83 5.20
C PHE A 101 -6.11 8.03 5.29
N PHE A 102 -5.63 8.30 6.50
CA PHE A 102 -4.65 9.34 6.76
C PHE A 102 -3.36 8.70 7.28
N TYR A 103 -2.23 9.10 6.70
CA TYR A 103 -0.93 8.53 6.98
C TYR A 103 0.12 9.58 7.34
N ARG A 104 1.13 9.13 8.08
CA ARG A 104 2.38 9.85 8.33
C ARG A 104 3.56 8.97 7.93
N ALA A 105 4.54 9.56 7.25
CA ALA A 105 5.82 8.88 7.00
C ALA A 105 6.81 9.20 8.14
N ARG A 106 7.70 8.26 8.48
CA ARG A 106 8.65 8.46 9.58
C ARG A 106 9.57 9.65 9.38
N ASP A 107 9.98 9.87 8.13
CA ASP A 107 10.99 10.85 7.76
C ASP A 107 10.37 12.14 7.18
N SER A 108 9.06 12.32 7.32
CA SER A 108 8.35 13.51 6.84
C SER A 108 7.25 13.96 7.80
N PRO A 109 7.14 15.27 8.10
CA PRO A 109 6.03 15.83 8.86
C PRO A 109 4.77 16.04 8.00
N ALA A 110 4.74 15.54 6.76
CA ALA A 110 3.58 15.63 5.90
C ALA A 110 2.46 14.68 6.37
N LEU A 111 1.22 15.14 6.30
CA LEU A 111 0.02 14.31 6.39
C LEU A 111 -0.35 13.91 4.97
N VAL A 112 -0.40 12.60 4.73
CA VAL A 112 -0.87 12.05 3.45
C VAL A 112 -2.30 11.58 3.62
N VAL A 113 -3.19 12.04 2.76
CA VAL A 113 -4.55 11.52 2.64
C VAL A 113 -4.61 10.58 1.44
N VAL A 114 -5.21 9.41 1.63
CA VAL A 114 -5.53 8.46 0.57
C VAL A 114 -7.02 8.21 0.57
N LYS A 115 -7.70 8.55 -0.53
CA LYS A 115 -9.12 8.32 -0.75
C LYS A 115 -9.30 7.30 -1.86
N SER A 116 -9.99 6.20 -1.56
CA SER A 116 -10.36 5.19 -2.55
C SER A 116 -11.84 5.33 -2.87
N LEU A 117 -12.16 5.76 -4.10
CA LEU A 117 -13.53 5.84 -4.61
C LEU A 117 -13.87 4.60 -5.42
N VAL A 118 -15.00 3.99 -5.14
CA VAL A 118 -15.51 2.85 -5.90
C VAL A 118 -16.38 3.35 -7.05
N MET A 119 -16.09 2.85 -8.24
CA MET A 119 -16.83 3.12 -9.47
C MET A 119 -17.07 1.80 -10.20
N GLU A 120 -18.27 1.23 -10.02
CA GLU A 120 -18.64 -0.06 -10.61
C GLU A 120 -17.63 -1.19 -10.29
N ASP A 121 -16.89 -1.68 -11.28
CA ASP A 121 -15.87 -2.74 -11.16
C ASP A 121 -14.47 -2.21 -10.83
N ALA A 122 -14.31 -0.90 -10.71
CA ALA A 122 -13.04 -0.23 -10.48
C ALA A 122 -13.01 0.54 -9.15
N MET A 123 -11.78 0.76 -8.67
CA MET A 123 -11.46 1.62 -7.54
C MET A 123 -10.44 2.66 -7.99
N LEU A 124 -10.78 3.94 -7.83
CA LEU A 124 -9.87 5.06 -8.01
C LEU A 124 -9.22 5.39 -6.67
N VAL A 125 -7.91 5.17 -6.58
CA VAL A 125 -7.09 5.52 -5.43
C VAL A 125 -6.45 6.88 -5.68
N HIS A 126 -6.87 7.88 -4.92
CA HIS A 126 -6.29 9.22 -4.92
C HIS A 126 -5.42 9.39 -3.68
N ALA A 127 -4.21 9.91 -3.85
CA ALA A 127 -3.33 10.25 -2.74
C ALA A 127 -2.82 11.69 -2.88
N ALA A 128 -2.81 12.42 -1.78
CA ALA A 128 -2.32 13.79 -1.71
C ALA A 128 -1.61 14.04 -0.38
N SER A 129 -0.70 15.00 -0.36
CA SER A 129 0.06 15.42 0.82
C SER A 129 -0.31 16.85 1.18
N ASP A 130 -0.41 17.19 2.47
CA ASP A 130 -0.64 18.57 2.93
C ASP A 130 0.57 19.50 2.70
N ARG A 131 1.70 18.96 2.22
CA ARG A 131 2.93 19.70 1.89
C ARG A 131 3.23 19.75 0.40
N ALA A 132 2.39 19.17 -0.46
CA ALA A 132 2.58 19.18 -1.90
C ALA A 132 1.24 19.45 -2.61
N ASP A 133 1.29 20.17 -3.73
CA ASP A 133 0.09 20.48 -4.51
C ASP A 133 -0.30 19.34 -5.48
N ASP A 134 0.56 18.32 -5.60
CA ASP A 134 0.32 17.19 -6.50
C ASP A 134 -0.64 16.16 -5.89
N MET A 135 -1.60 15.74 -6.70
CA MET A 135 -2.48 14.61 -6.42
C MET A 135 -2.13 13.46 -7.36
N HIS A 136 -1.91 12.29 -6.79
CA HIS A 136 -1.62 11.08 -7.55
C HIS A 136 -2.84 10.18 -7.60
N THR A 137 -3.11 9.61 -8.78
CA THR A 137 -4.28 8.77 -9.01
C THR A 137 -3.86 7.45 -9.62
N LEU A 138 -4.49 6.37 -9.15
CA LEU A 138 -4.35 5.02 -9.66
C LEU A 138 -5.74 4.38 -9.79
N GLU A 139 -6.04 3.82 -10.96
CA GLU A 139 -7.23 3.00 -11.17
C GLU A 139 -6.87 1.52 -10.99
N LEU A 140 -7.65 0.80 -10.20
CA LEU A 140 -7.52 -0.63 -9.97
C LEU A 140 -8.85 -1.32 -10.30
N ARG A 141 -8.85 -2.34 -11.16
CA ARG A 141 -10.04 -3.17 -11.38
C ARG A 141 -10.11 -4.26 -10.33
N MET A 142 -11.26 -4.38 -9.67
CA MET A 142 -11.43 -5.35 -8.57
C MET A 142 -11.24 -6.79 -9.05
N GLY A 143 -11.76 -7.13 -10.23
CA GLY A 143 -11.67 -8.47 -10.81
C GLY A 143 -10.25 -8.94 -11.13
N ASP A 144 -9.28 -8.02 -11.24
CA ASP A 144 -7.88 -8.36 -11.49
C ASP A 144 -7.16 -8.82 -10.20
N PHE A 145 -7.62 -8.34 -9.04
CA PHE A 145 -6.89 -8.48 -7.77
C PHE A 145 -7.64 -9.24 -6.68
N VAL A 146 -8.97 -9.31 -6.72
CA VAL A 146 -9.80 -9.92 -5.67
C VAL A 146 -10.56 -11.12 -6.26
N GLN A 147 -10.28 -12.32 -5.75
CA GLN A 147 -10.88 -13.57 -6.22
C GLN A 147 -12.21 -13.90 -5.52
N CYS A 148 -12.24 -13.76 -4.19
CA CYS A 148 -13.44 -14.01 -3.43
C CYS A 148 -13.46 -13.17 -2.16
N VAL A 149 -14.68 -12.89 -1.70
CA VAL A 149 -14.94 -12.20 -0.45
C VAL A 149 -15.86 -13.10 0.36
N PRO A 150 -15.64 -13.25 1.67
CA PRO A 150 -16.51 -14.08 2.50
C PRO A 150 -17.96 -13.60 2.39
N ALA A 151 -18.88 -14.51 2.08
CA ALA A 151 -20.30 -14.23 2.25
C ALA A 151 -20.60 -14.10 3.76
N GLU A 152 -21.47 -13.15 4.13
CA GLU A 152 -21.91 -12.98 5.51
C GLU A 152 -22.54 -14.27 6.04
N GLY A 153 -22.00 -14.82 7.13
CA GLY A 153 -22.55 -16.02 7.76
C GLY A 153 -21.82 -16.43 9.04
N PRO A 154 -22.52 -17.08 10.00
CA PRO A 154 -21.91 -17.61 11.22
C PRO A 154 -20.98 -18.77 10.86
N GLY A 155 -19.70 -18.47 10.69
CA GLY A 155 -18.72 -19.37 10.09
C GLY A 155 -17.78 -18.72 9.08
N SER A 156 -17.82 -17.38 8.90
CA SER A 156 -16.88 -16.55 8.10
C SER A 156 -15.42 -16.56 8.61
N ALA A 157 -15.02 -17.64 9.27
CA ALA A 157 -13.72 -17.88 9.83
C ALA A 157 -12.62 -17.54 8.82
N LEU A 158 -11.94 -16.42 9.09
CA LEU A 158 -10.54 -16.14 8.73
C LEU A 158 -10.17 -16.69 7.36
N TYR A 159 -10.79 -16.19 6.29
CA TYR A 159 -10.25 -16.42 4.97
C TYR A 159 -8.84 -15.84 4.95
N LYS A 160 -7.86 -16.72 4.73
CA LYS A 160 -6.48 -16.32 4.59
C LYS A 160 -6.37 -15.39 3.38
N ALA A 161 -5.49 -14.39 3.47
CA ALA A 161 -5.24 -13.43 2.39
C ALA A 161 -5.03 -14.12 1.02
N GLU A 162 -4.40 -15.30 1.02
CA GLU A 162 -4.14 -16.13 -0.17
C GLU A 162 -5.40 -16.63 -0.91
N HIS A 163 -6.57 -16.60 -0.28
CA HIS A 163 -7.85 -16.93 -0.95
C HIS A 163 -8.61 -15.68 -1.41
N ILE A 164 -8.31 -14.52 -0.82
CA ILE A 164 -8.98 -13.26 -1.15
C ILE A 164 -8.34 -12.64 -2.38
N PHE A 165 -7.00 -12.71 -2.51
CA PHE A 165 -6.25 -11.99 -3.54
C PHE A 165 -5.67 -12.91 -4.63
N SER A 166 -5.74 -12.48 -5.89
CA SER A 166 -5.19 -13.19 -7.07
C SER A 166 -3.76 -12.79 -7.39
N ASP A 167 -3.50 -11.50 -7.54
CA ASP A 167 -2.20 -10.96 -7.99
C ASP A 167 -1.76 -9.78 -7.11
N LEU A 168 -1.41 -10.12 -5.88
CA LEU A 168 -1.00 -9.12 -4.89
C LEU A 168 0.35 -8.48 -5.25
N GLU A 169 1.22 -9.16 -6.01
CA GLU A 169 2.49 -8.60 -6.48
C GLU A 169 2.25 -7.47 -7.49
N ALA A 170 1.38 -7.70 -8.48
CA ALA A 170 1.00 -6.67 -9.44
C ALA A 170 0.32 -5.49 -8.74
N LEU A 171 -0.56 -5.74 -7.77
CA LEU A 171 -1.19 -4.70 -6.96
C LEU A 171 -0.16 -3.85 -6.22
N MET A 172 0.77 -4.47 -5.49
CA MET A 172 1.85 -3.76 -4.79
C MET A 172 2.63 -2.88 -5.74
N ARG A 173 3.03 -3.46 -6.88
CA ARG A 173 3.84 -2.76 -7.88
C ARG A 173 3.09 -1.55 -8.43
N ALA A 174 1.80 -1.71 -8.74
CA ALA A 174 0.96 -0.63 -9.22
C ALA A 174 0.84 0.51 -8.19
N VAL A 175 0.56 0.19 -6.92
CA VAL A 175 0.46 1.16 -5.83
C VAL A 175 1.80 1.87 -5.61
N ARG A 176 2.91 1.15 -5.53
CA ARG A 176 4.25 1.73 -5.34
C ARG A 176 4.62 2.72 -6.43
N ILE A 177 4.48 2.31 -7.69
CA ILE A 177 4.85 3.12 -8.86
C ILE A 177 3.98 4.38 -8.95
N ASN A 178 2.68 4.25 -8.68
CA ASN A 178 1.74 5.33 -8.95
C ASN A 178 1.42 6.21 -7.75
N ILE A 179 1.65 5.73 -6.53
CA ILE A 179 1.34 6.42 -5.28
C ILE A 179 2.63 6.66 -4.49
N THR A 180 3.23 5.62 -3.90
CA THR A 180 4.32 5.79 -2.92
C THR A 180 5.52 6.54 -3.49
N PHE A 181 6.05 6.13 -4.65
CA PHE A 181 7.24 6.77 -5.26
C PHE A 181 6.97 8.20 -5.75
N LYS A 182 5.72 8.53 -6.07
CA LYS A 182 5.38 9.89 -6.49
C LYS A 182 5.21 10.82 -5.29
N LEU A 183 4.65 10.32 -4.18
CA LEU A 183 4.54 11.07 -2.93
C LEU A 183 5.90 11.36 -2.29
N PHE A 184 6.84 10.42 -2.39
CA PHE A 184 8.18 10.51 -1.82
C PHE A 184 9.23 10.06 -2.83
N PRO A 185 9.57 10.91 -3.82
CA PRO A 185 10.64 10.59 -4.77
C PRO A 185 11.98 10.56 -4.03
N SER A 186 12.60 9.38 -4.02
CA SER A 186 13.92 9.12 -3.43
C SER A 186 15.05 9.88 -4.11
#